data_AF-A0A9D6CYV0-F1
#
_entry.id   AF-A0A9D6CYV0-F1
#
_cell.length_a   1.000
_cell.length_b   1.000
_cell.length_c   1.000
_cell.angle_alpha   90.00
_cell.angle_beta   90.00
_cell.angle_gamma   90.00
#
_symmetry.space_group_name_H-M   'P 1'
#
loop_
_entity.id
_entity.type
_entity.pdbx_description
1 polymer ?
#
loop_
_entity_poly.entity_id
_entity_poly.type
_entity_poly.pdbx_seq_one_letter_code
_entity_poly.pdbx_strand_id
1 'polypeptide(L)'
;MKFLLAAVHWFLYCATFALAVHHYHPLNVTVYPWLYYVLGLAVVGISLMIMVFHIVGGGLMGLSAGGVLSGMKYGFMVGMTMAVGRLWPYLFAIALASGLFNIPWYHWHTWGFLILAILAGGLDVLGRFFRHGHNPASGTSS
;
A
#
# COMPACT_ATOMS: atom_id res chain seq x y z
N MET A 1 -14.21 -10.42 -12.02
CA MET A 1 -12.87 -9.91 -11.65
C MET A 1 -12.83 -9.14 -10.32
N LYS A 2 -13.75 -8.19 -10.06
CA LYS A 2 -13.75 -7.39 -8.79
C LYS A 2 -13.83 -8.25 -7.52
N PHE A 3 -14.66 -9.30 -7.50
CA PHE A 3 -14.81 -10.21 -6.37
C PHE A 3 -13.52 -10.99 -6.05
N LEU A 4 -12.84 -11.51 -7.07
CA LEU A 4 -11.62 -12.30 -6.91
C LEU A 4 -10.48 -11.44 -6.33
N LEU A 5 -10.35 -10.19 -6.79
CA LEU A 5 -9.42 -9.21 -6.22
C LEU A 5 -9.76 -8.87 -4.77
N ALA A 6 -11.03 -8.72 -4.44
CA ALA A 6 -11.48 -8.47 -3.06
C ALA A 6 -11.14 -9.65 -2.14
N ALA A 7 -11.36 -10.89 -2.61
CA ALA A 7 -11.01 -12.09 -1.87
C ALA A 7 -9.50 -12.21 -1.62
N VAL A 8 -8.67 -11.86 -2.61
CA VAL A 8 -7.20 -11.83 -2.45
C VAL A 8 -6.78 -10.77 -1.42
N HIS A 9 -7.32 -9.56 -1.48
CA HIS A 9 -6.99 -8.51 -0.49
C HIS A 9 -7.46 -8.91 0.91
N TRP A 10 -8.65 -9.49 1.03
CA TRP A 10 -9.16 -10.00 2.29
C TRP A 10 -8.23 -11.06 2.88
N PHE A 11 -7.80 -12.04 2.08
CA PHE A 11 -6.84 -13.05 2.50
C PHE A 11 -5.52 -12.41 2.98
N LEU A 12 -4.99 -11.45 2.22
CA LEU A 12 -3.75 -10.75 2.59
C LEU A 12 -3.90 -9.97 3.91
N TYR A 13 -5.04 -9.30 4.14
CA TYR A 13 -5.31 -8.60 5.40
C TYR A 13 -5.38 -9.57 6.59
N CYS A 14 -6.11 -10.68 6.44
CA CYS A 14 -6.18 -11.71 7.48
C CYS A 14 -4.80 -12.34 7.75
N ALA A 15 -4.01 -12.58 6.70
CA ALA A 15 -2.67 -13.12 6.84
C ALA A 15 -1.71 -12.14 7.54
N THR A 16 -1.75 -10.85 7.18
CA THR A 16 -0.97 -9.80 7.87
C THR A 16 -1.37 -9.68 9.34
N PHE A 17 -2.66 -9.71 9.62
CA PHE A 17 -3.17 -9.69 10.99
C PHE A 17 -2.70 -10.90 11.79
N ALA A 18 -2.84 -12.12 11.25
CA ALA A 18 -2.41 -13.35 11.91
C ALA A 18 -0.90 -13.36 12.21
N LEU A 19 -0.06 -12.89 11.28
CA LEU A 19 1.38 -12.73 11.51
C LEU A 19 1.69 -11.72 12.62
N ALA A 20 0.99 -10.59 12.63
CA ALA A 20 1.17 -9.57 13.66
C ALA A 20 0.74 -10.11 15.04
N VAL A 21 -0.36 -10.85 15.12
CA VAL A 21 -0.79 -11.49 16.37
C VAL A 21 0.22 -12.52 16.85
N HIS A 22 0.78 -13.37 15.97
CA HIS A 22 1.84 -14.31 16.36
C HIS A 22 3.10 -13.59 16.88
N HIS A 23 3.38 -12.38 16.40
CA HIS A 23 4.50 -11.57 16.89
C HIS A 23 4.21 -10.96 18.27
N TYR A 24 3.00 -10.43 18.47
CA TYR A 24 2.63 -9.71 19.69
C TYR A 24 2.08 -10.60 20.80
N HIS A 25 1.63 -11.81 20.49
CA HIS A 25 1.06 -12.72 21.48
C HIS A 25 1.62 -14.13 21.26
N PRO A 26 2.04 -14.84 22.32
CA PRO A 26 2.43 -16.25 22.24
C PRO A 26 1.19 -17.14 22.10
N LEU A 27 0.37 -16.92 21.06
CA LEU A 27 -0.65 -17.89 20.69
C LEU A 27 0.07 -19.10 20.07
N ASN A 28 -0.41 -20.30 20.42
CA ASN A 28 0.09 -21.57 19.90
C ASN A 28 -0.39 -21.80 18.45
N VAL A 29 -0.26 -20.78 17.60
CA VAL A 29 -0.69 -20.77 16.21
C VAL A 29 0.53 -21.01 15.35
N THR A 30 0.58 -22.14 14.66
CA THR A 30 1.66 -22.44 13.72
C THR A 30 1.56 -21.53 12.51
N VAL A 31 2.45 -20.55 12.43
CA VAL A 31 2.66 -19.74 11.22
C VAL A 31 3.65 -20.46 10.32
N TYR A 32 3.22 -20.82 9.11
CA TYR A 32 4.11 -21.43 8.14
C TYR A 32 5.05 -20.40 7.50
N PRO A 33 6.34 -20.71 7.32
CA PRO A 33 7.34 -19.78 6.76
C PRO A 33 6.98 -19.19 5.39
N TRP A 34 6.28 -19.97 4.55
CA TRP A 34 5.88 -19.52 3.22
C TRP A 34 4.96 -18.30 3.23
N LEU A 35 4.21 -18.09 4.32
CA LEU A 35 3.29 -16.95 4.44
C LEU A 35 4.04 -15.62 4.47
N TYR A 36 5.25 -15.59 5.05
CA TYR A 36 6.12 -14.41 5.04
C TYR A 36 6.58 -14.06 3.62
N TYR A 37 6.95 -15.06 2.81
CA TYR A 37 7.37 -14.83 1.42
C TYR A 37 6.21 -14.36 0.55
N VAL A 38 5.04 -14.97 0.69
CA VAL A 38 3.83 -14.57 -0.05
C VAL A 38 3.44 -13.13 0.29
N LEU A 39 3.42 -12.77 1.57
CA LEU A 39 3.10 -11.40 2.00
C LEU A 39 4.17 -10.40 1.56
N GLY A 40 5.46 -10.74 1.69
CA GLY A 40 6.54 -9.88 1.20
C GLY A 40 6.42 -9.59 -0.29
N LEU A 41 6.18 -10.62 -1.10
CA LEU A 41 6.02 -10.46 -2.54
C LEU A 41 4.73 -9.71 -2.92
N ALA A 42 3.61 -10.03 -2.28
CA ALA A 42 2.33 -9.41 -2.59
C ALA A 42 2.23 -7.95 -2.10
N VAL A 43 2.76 -7.63 -0.93
CA VAL A 43 2.63 -6.29 -0.34
C VAL A 43 3.78 -5.39 -0.80
N VAL A 44 5.04 -5.84 -0.71
CA VAL A 44 6.20 -5.03 -1.08
C VAL A 44 6.51 -5.15 -2.57
N GLY A 45 6.53 -6.37 -3.12
CA GLY A 45 6.87 -6.62 -4.52
C GLY A 45 5.92 -5.93 -5.50
N ILE A 46 4.60 -6.04 -5.29
CA ILE A 46 3.60 -5.35 -6.14
C ILE A 46 3.73 -3.83 -5.98
N SER A 47 4.00 -3.32 -4.79
CA SER A 47 4.17 -1.88 -4.55
C SER A 47 5.40 -1.32 -5.29
N LEU A 48 6.53 -2.05 -5.24
CA LEU A 48 7.73 -1.70 -6.01
C LEU A 48 7.48 -1.77 -7.51
N MET A 49 6.77 -2.80 -7.98
CA MET A 49 6.43 -2.94 -9.39
C MET A 49 5.58 -1.75 -9.88
N ILE A 50 4.57 -1.34 -9.10
CA ILE A 50 3.75 -0.15 -9.41
C ILE A 50 4.62 1.10 -9.50
N MET A 51 5.55 1.29 -8.55
CA MET A 51 6.47 2.43 -8.57
C MET A 51 7.31 2.43 -9.84
N VAL A 52 7.92 1.29 -10.20
CA VAL A 52 8.73 1.16 -11.42
C VAL A 52 7.90 1.48 -12.67
N PHE A 53 6.67 0.97 -12.78
CA PHE A 53 5.80 1.28 -13.91
C PHE A 53 5.50 2.78 -14.03
N HIS A 54 5.34 3.50 -12.92
CA HIS A 54 5.12 4.95 -12.96
C HIS A 54 6.40 5.72 -13.30
N ILE A 55 7.57 5.28 -12.84
CA ILE A 55 8.86 5.88 -13.23
C ILE A 55 9.08 5.72 -14.73
N VAL A 56 8.90 4.50 -15.25
CA VAL A 56 9.08 4.18 -16.66
C VAL A 56 8.04 4.91 -17.51
N GLY A 57 6.77 4.85 -17.13
CA GLY A 57 5.68 5.57 -17.82
C GLY A 57 5.89 7.08 -17.80
N GLY A 58 6.28 7.65 -16.65
CA GLY A 58 6.61 9.06 -16.52
C GLY A 58 7.82 9.46 -17.37
N GLY A 59 8.85 8.62 -17.44
CA GLY A 59 10.01 8.84 -18.32
C GLY A 59 9.64 8.82 -19.81
N LEU A 60 8.79 7.87 -20.23
CA LEU A 60 8.29 7.79 -21.61
C LEU A 60 7.44 9.02 -21.98
N MET A 61 6.55 9.47 -21.09
CA MET A 61 5.80 10.72 -21.30
C MET A 61 6.71 11.95 -21.30
N GLY A 62 7.73 11.97 -20.44
CA GLY A 62 8.75 13.01 -20.41
C GLY A 62 9.55 13.11 -21.71
N LEU A 63 9.85 11.98 -22.36
CA LEU A 63 10.47 11.95 -23.69
C LEU A 63 9.62 12.68 -24.73
N SER A 64 8.31 12.44 -24.76
CA SER A 64 7.41 13.14 -25.69
C SER A 64 7.26 14.64 -25.43
N ALA A 65 7.53 15.10 -24.21
CA ALA A 65 7.42 16.52 -23.82
C ALA A 65 8.78 17.26 -23.81
N GLY A 66 9.87 16.63 -24.27
CA GLY A 66 11.21 17.24 -24.30
C GLY A 66 11.93 17.30 -22.95
N GLY A 67 11.49 16.52 -21.95
CA GLY A 67 12.00 16.57 -20.58
C GLY A 67 11.92 15.25 -19.83
N VAL A 68 12.72 14.26 -20.23
CA VAL A 68 12.76 12.89 -19.65
C VAL A 68 12.97 12.90 -18.14
N LEU A 69 13.94 13.69 -17.67
CA LEU A 69 14.31 13.73 -16.25
C LEU A 69 13.16 14.28 -15.40
N SER A 70 12.45 15.29 -15.91
CA SER A 70 11.26 15.83 -15.25
C SER A 70 10.14 14.79 -15.23
N GLY A 71 9.89 14.11 -16.34
CA GLY A 71 8.91 13.02 -16.42
C GLY A 71 9.19 11.87 -15.46
N MET A 72 10.44 11.44 -15.33
CA MET A 72 10.85 10.42 -14.36
C MET A 72 10.68 10.87 -12.92
N LYS A 73 10.98 12.14 -12.60
CA LYS A 73 10.78 12.71 -11.25
C LYS A 73 9.29 12.71 -10.87
N TYR A 74 8.42 13.17 -11.77
CA TYR A 74 6.98 13.12 -11.55
C TYR A 74 6.47 11.67 -11.45
N GLY A 75 6.94 10.79 -12.34
CA GLY A 75 6.64 9.36 -12.29
C GLY A 75 7.04 8.71 -10.96
N PHE A 76 8.21 9.05 -10.44
CA PHE A 76 8.69 8.59 -9.13
C PHE A 76 7.79 9.10 -7.99
N MET A 77 7.46 10.39 -7.96
CA MET A 77 6.58 10.96 -6.94
C MET A 77 5.21 10.30 -6.93
N VAL A 78 4.58 10.14 -8.10
CA VAL A 78 3.26 9.51 -8.23
C VAL A 78 3.34 8.03 -7.89
N GLY A 79 4.35 7.32 -8.39
CA GLY A 79 4.59 5.90 -8.12
C GLY A 79 4.79 5.62 -6.63
N MET A 80 5.61 6.42 -5.94
CA MET A 80 5.82 6.34 -4.49
C MET A 80 4.54 6.63 -3.72
N THR A 81 3.81 7.68 -4.09
CA THR A 81 2.54 8.05 -3.42
C THR A 81 1.52 6.93 -3.53
N MET A 82 1.39 6.31 -4.71
CA MET A 82 0.48 5.17 -4.89
C MET A 82 0.96 3.89 -4.20
N ALA A 83 2.27 3.62 -4.23
CA ALA A 83 2.85 2.42 -3.60
C ALA A 83 2.69 2.49 -2.08
N VAL A 84 3.11 3.58 -1.46
CA VAL A 84 2.99 3.80 -0.01
C VAL A 84 1.54 3.92 0.41
N GLY A 85 0.72 4.63 -0.38
CA GLY A 85 -0.69 4.80 -0.07
C GLY A 85 -1.42 3.47 0.12
N ARG A 86 -1.13 2.48 -0.73
CA ARG A 86 -1.75 1.15 -0.68
C ARG A 86 -1.36 0.31 0.53
N LEU A 87 -0.38 0.73 1.33
CA LEU A 87 0.06 0.03 2.53
C LEU A 87 -0.84 0.28 3.75
N TRP A 88 -1.67 1.33 3.72
CA TRP A 88 -2.48 1.75 4.86
C TRP A 88 -3.33 0.65 5.52
N PRO A 89 -4.02 -0.28 4.80
CA PRO A 89 -4.86 -1.29 5.44
C PRO A 89 -4.02 -2.37 6.13
N TYR A 90 -2.80 -2.64 5.64
CA TYR A 90 -1.86 -3.58 6.25
C TYR A 90 -1.26 -2.99 7.53
N LEU A 91 -0.87 -1.72 7.49
CA LEU A 91 -0.38 -0.98 8.66
C LEU A 91 -1.47 -0.89 9.74
N PHE A 92 -2.72 -0.66 9.33
CA PHE A 92 -3.86 -0.68 10.23
C PHE A 92 -4.10 -2.07 10.83
N ALA A 93 -3.99 -3.15 10.05
CA ALA A 93 -4.11 -4.51 10.56
C ALA A 93 -3.04 -4.83 11.62
N ILE A 94 -1.79 -4.39 11.41
CA ILE A 94 -0.71 -4.54 12.39
C ILE A 94 -0.99 -3.72 13.66
N ALA A 95 -1.44 -2.47 13.50
CA ALA A 95 -1.84 -1.62 14.62
C ALA A 95 -2.98 -2.24 15.44
N LEU A 96 -3.97 -2.83 14.78
CA LEU A 96 -5.09 -3.51 15.42
C LEU A 96 -4.61 -4.73 16.22
N ALA A 97 -3.71 -5.54 15.65
CA ALA A 97 -3.13 -6.69 16.34
C ALA A 97 -2.32 -6.25 17.58
N SER A 98 -1.46 -5.24 17.42
CA SER A 98 -0.68 -4.65 18.52
C SER A 98 -1.58 -4.07 19.62
N GLY A 99 -2.66 -3.39 19.24
CA GLY A 99 -3.60 -2.77 20.17
C GLY A 99 -4.50 -3.74 20.92
N LEU A 100 -4.96 -4.82 20.26
CA LEU A 100 -5.84 -5.82 20.86
C LEU A 100 -5.10 -6.80 21.80
N PHE A 101 -3.87 -7.17 21.45
CA PHE A 101 -3.08 -8.16 22.20
C PHE A 101 -1.94 -7.51 23.00
N ASN A 102 -2.19 -6.29 23.45
CA ASN A 102 -1.20 -5.32 23.90
C ASN A 102 -0.41 -5.79 25.14
N ILE A 103 0.80 -6.30 24.93
CA ILE A 103 1.74 -6.56 26.02
C ILE A 103 2.42 -5.22 26.41
N PRO A 104 2.65 -4.90 27.71
CA PRO A 104 3.11 -3.59 28.21
C PRO A 104 4.23 -2.89 27.44
N TRP A 105 5.14 -3.66 26.84
CA TRP A 105 6.31 -3.15 26.11
C TRP A 105 6.00 -2.74 24.66
N TYR A 106 4.86 -3.15 24.09
CA TYR A 106 4.52 -2.91 22.69
C TYR A 106 3.51 -1.77 22.46
N HIS A 107 3.04 -1.09 23.52
CA HIS A 107 2.08 0.02 23.41
C HIS A 107 2.49 1.11 22.39
N TRP A 108 3.79 1.39 22.27
CA TRP A 108 4.35 2.36 21.32
C TRP A 108 4.19 1.92 19.86
N HIS A 109 4.16 0.62 19.58
CA HIS A 109 4.00 0.09 18.22
C HIS A 109 2.60 0.37 17.69
N THR A 110 1.57 0.25 18.53
CA THR A 110 0.19 0.59 18.17
C THR A 110 0.09 2.02 17.65
N TRP A 111 0.65 2.99 18.39
CA TRP A 111 0.63 4.40 17.98
C TRP A 111 1.48 4.64 16.74
N GLY A 112 2.67 4.04 16.65
CA GLY A 112 3.52 4.15 15.46
C GLY A 112 2.84 3.66 14.20
N PHE A 113 2.23 2.47 14.23
CA PHE A 113 1.54 1.90 13.08
C PHE A 113 0.23 2.63 12.75
N LEU A 114 -0.50 3.17 13.73
CA LEU A 114 -1.67 4.02 13.48
C LEU A 114 -1.28 5.30 12.74
N ILE A 115 -0.21 5.98 13.18
CA ILE A 115 0.28 7.19 12.51
C ILE A 115 0.69 6.86 11.07
N LEU A 116 1.45 5.78 10.87
CA LEU A 116 1.84 5.35 9.53
C LEU A 116 0.64 4.96 8.66
N ALA A 117 -0.37 4.31 9.24
CA ALA A 117 -1.62 3.98 8.54
C ALA A 117 -2.39 5.24 8.13
N ILE A 118 -2.44 6.27 8.99
CA ILE A 118 -3.07 7.56 8.65
C ILE A 118 -2.31 8.26 7.53
N LEU A 119 -0.98 8.32 7.61
CA LEU A 119 -0.13 8.93 6.58
C LEU A 119 -0.30 8.21 5.23
N ALA A 120 -0.21 6.87 5.23
CA ALA A 120 -0.45 6.06 4.04
C ALA A 120 -1.90 6.23 3.52
N GLY A 121 -2.89 6.27 4.41
CA GLY A 121 -4.28 6.50 4.04
C GLY A 121 -4.48 7.86 3.37
N GLY A 122 -3.84 8.92 3.89
CA GLY A 122 -3.81 10.24 3.28
C GLY A 122 -3.18 10.23 1.89
N LEU A 123 -2.08 9.50 1.71
CA LEU A 123 -1.44 9.32 0.39
C LEU A 123 -2.32 8.52 -0.58
N ASP A 124 -3.09 7.52 -0.13
CA ASP A 124 -4.05 6.81 -0.99
C ASP A 124 -5.20 7.72 -1.43
N VAL A 125 -5.72 8.56 -0.54
CA VAL A 125 -6.74 9.56 -0.87
C VAL A 125 -6.21 10.56 -1.91
N LEU A 126 -4.99 11.09 -1.71
CA LEU A 126 -4.32 11.95 -2.69
C LEU A 126 -4.11 11.23 -4.03
N GLY A 127 -3.66 9.97 -4.00
CA GLY A 127 -3.48 9.14 -5.19
C GLY A 127 -4.79 8.90 -5.97
N ARG A 128 -5.91 8.70 -5.26
CA ARG A 128 -7.24 8.61 -5.88
C ARG A 128 -7.67 9.94 -6.48
N PHE A 129 -7.42 11.06 -5.79
CA PHE A 129 -7.69 12.40 -6.32
C PHE A 129 -6.95 12.64 -7.63
N PHE A 130 -5.65 12.33 -7.71
CA PHE A 130 -4.89 12.45 -8.97
C PHE A 130 -5.44 11.55 -10.09
N ARG A 131 -5.94 10.35 -9.77
CA ARG A 131 -6.53 9.45 -10.77
C ARG A 131 -7.93 9.86 -11.23
N HIS A 132 -8.71 10.54 -10.40
CA HIS A 132 -10.12 10.87 -10.68
C HIS A 132 -10.34 12.33 -11.09
N GLY A 133 -9.42 13.24 -10.73
CA GLY A 133 -9.41 14.62 -11.19
C GLY A 133 -9.03 14.77 -12.68
N HIS A 134 -8.51 13.72 -13.30
CA HIS A 134 -8.16 13.67 -14.72
C HIS A 134 -9.19 12.85 -15.52
N ASN A 135 -10.48 13.08 -15.29
CA ASN A 135 -11.53 12.70 -16.23
C ASN A 135 -11.76 13.86 -17.22
N PRO A 136 -11.17 13.86 -18.43
CA PRO A 136 -11.60 14.75 -19.50
C PRO A 136 -13.01 14.41 -20.05
N ALA A 137 -13.72 13.45 -19.45
CA ALA A 137 -15.03 12.99 -19.88
C ALA A 137 -16.22 13.90 -19.47
N SER A 138 -15.98 15.14 -19.03
CA SER A 138 -17.01 16.19 -18.99
C SER A 138 -16.86 17.24 -20.09
N GLY A 139 -15.96 17.01 -21.06
CA GLY A 139 -15.86 17.76 -22.30
C GLY A 139 -16.74 17.18 -23.42
N THR A 140 -18.01 16.87 -23.15
CA THR A 140 -19.00 16.69 -24.22
C THR A 140 -19.65 18.02 -24.51
N SER A 141 -19.13 18.67 -25.55
CA SER A 141 -19.91 19.26 -26.65
C SER A 141 -21.42 19.42 -26.42
N SER A 142 -21.85 20.66 -26.14
CA SER A 142 -22.97 21.41 -26.77
C SER A 142 -23.44 22.50 -25.82
#